data_AF-A0A3A4UX57-F1
#
_entry.id   AF-A0A3A4UX57-F1
#
_cell.length_a   1.000
_cell.length_b   1.000
_cell.length_c   1.000
_cell.angle_alpha   90.00
_cell.angle_beta   90.00
_cell.angle_gamma   90.00
#
_symmetry.space_group_name_H-M   'P 1'
#
loop_
_entity.id
_entity.type
_entity.pdbx_description
1 polymer ?
#
loop_
_entity_poly.entity_id
_entity_poly.type
_entity_poly.pdbx_seq_one_letter_code
_entity_poly.pdbx_strand_id
1 'polypeptide(L)' 'MHAFVRNHTWMFVREDVLRRDNWRCCICQKRKGRAGLDIDHIIPVRSGIDPYDKNNLRTLCKDCHKAKTKLELGSF' A
#
# COMPACT_ATOMS: atom_id res chain seq x y z
N MET A 1 9.02 -22.46 9.68
CA MET A 1 7.84 -22.67 8.82
C MET A 1 6.79 -21.61 9.15
N HIS A 2 6.74 -20.50 8.41
CA HIS A 2 5.61 -19.57 8.47
C HIS A 2 4.78 -19.83 7.22
N ALA A 3 3.71 -20.61 7.37
CA ALA A 3 2.73 -20.84 6.33
C ALA A 3 1.99 -19.51 6.06
N PHE A 4 2.54 -18.71 5.14
CA PHE A 4 1.81 -17.60 4.55
C PHE A 4 0.64 -18.21 3.76
N VAL A 5 -0.56 -18.05 4.31
CA VAL A 5 -1.81 -18.42 3.64
C VAL A 5 -1.83 -17.74 2.27
N ARG A 6 -1.66 -18.52 1.20
CA ARG A 6 -1.74 -18.05 -0.19
C ARG A 6 -3.19 -17.80 -0.58
N ASN A 7 -3.86 -16.87 0.08
CA ASN A 7 -5.10 -16.30 -0.45
C ASN A 7 -4.74 -15.00 -1.17
N HIS A 8 -4.50 -15.09 -2.48
CA HIS A 8 -4.19 -13.96 -3.37
C HIS A 8 -5.40 -13.05 -3.64
N THR A 9 -6.31 -12.90 -2.68
CA THR A 9 -7.37 -11.91 -2.80
C THR A 9 -6.85 -10.59 -2.22
N TRP A 10 -7.14 -9.50 -2.93
CA TRP A 10 -6.75 -8.15 -2.52
C TRP A 10 -7.17 -7.83 -1.08
N MET A 11 -8.27 -8.41 -0.59
CA MET A 11 -8.75 -8.22 0.78
C MET A 11 -7.74 -8.69 1.84
N PHE A 12 -7.17 -9.90 1.69
CA PHE A 12 -6.19 -10.42 2.65
C PHE A 12 -4.86 -9.68 2.56
N VAL A 13 -4.39 -9.43 1.33
CA VAL A 13 -3.16 -8.67 1.10
C VAL A 13 -3.26 -7.28 1.73
N ARG A 14 -4.40 -6.59 1.53
CA ARG A 14 -4.66 -5.29 2.13
C ARG A 14 -4.61 -5.35 3.65
N GLU A 15 -5.26 -6.33 4.27
CA GLU A 15 -5.26 -6.44 5.72
C GLU A 15 -3.87 -6.74 6.30
N ASP A 16 -3.11 -7.63 5.65
CA ASP A 16 -1.75 -7.96 6.08
C ASP A 16 -0.81 -6.76 5.99
N VAL A 17 -0.89 -5.98 4.91
CA VAL A 17 -0.09 -4.76 4.76
C VAL A 17 -0.48 -3.70 5.80
N LEU A 18 -1.77 -3.50 6.05
CA LEU A 18 -2.24 -2.57 7.09
C LEU A 18 -1.76 -2.98 8.49
N ARG A 19 -1.78 -4.28 8.81
CA ARG A 19 -1.28 -4.82 10.08
C ARG A 19 0.23 -4.67 10.18
N ARG A 20 0.98 -5.01 9.14
CA ARG A 20 2.45 -4.84 9.05
C ARG A 20 2.84 -3.39 9.34
N ASP A 21 2.14 -2.44 8.73
CA ASP A 21 2.44 -1.01 8.85
C ASP A 21 1.81 -0.39 10.12
N ASN A 22 1.28 -1.21 11.04
CA ASN A 22 0.64 -0.80 12.28
C ASN A 22 -0.44 0.29 12.09
N TRP A 23 -1.18 0.20 10.98
CA TRP A 23 -2.22 1.17 10.60
C TRP A 23 -1.70 2.62 10.48
N ARG A 24 -0.43 2.79 10.10
CA ARG A 24 0.22 4.09 9.92
C ARG A 24 0.55 4.33 8.46
N CYS A 25 0.41 5.58 8.03
CA CYS A 25 0.91 6.01 6.74
C CYS A 25 2.44 5.93 6.73
N CYS A 26 3.03 5.26 5.73
CA CYS A 26 4.48 5.14 5.58
C CYS A 26 5.18 6.49 5.29
N ILE A 27 4.45 7.50 4.82
CA ILE A 27 4.99 8.84 4.53
C ILE A 27 4.92 9.73 5.78
N CYS A 28 3.71 9.99 6.31
CA CYS A 28 3.53 10.94 7.40
C CYS A 28 3.51 10.31 8.80
N GLN A 29 3.61 8.98 8.92
CA GLN A 29 3.66 8.20 10.16
C GLN A 29 2.42 8.34 11.08
N LYS A 30 1.38 9.04 10.63
CA LYS A 30 0.11 9.20 11.33
C LYS A 30 -0.71 7.92 11.25
N ARG A 31 -1.24 7.48 12.39
CA ARG A 31 -2.20 6.38 12.47
C ARG A 31 -3.58 6.85 12.00
N LYS A 32 -4.29 6.00 11.25
CA LYS A 32 -5.65 6.28 10.76
C LYS A 32 -6.52 5.04 10.87
N GLY A 33 -7.84 5.21 10.84
CA GLY A 33 -8.78 4.10 10.74
C GLY A 33 -8.78 3.47 9.34
N ARG A 34 -9.43 2.31 9.20
CA ARG A 34 -9.47 1.50 7.95
C ARG A 34 -9.89 2.29 6.70
N ALA A 35 -10.83 3.21 6.85
CA ALA A 35 -11.33 4.05 5.74
C ALA A 35 -10.41 5.23 5.38
N GLY A 36 -9.40 5.51 6.22
CA GLY A 36 -8.45 6.62 6.02
C GLY A 36 -7.11 6.20 5.43
N LEU A 37 -6.92 4.91 5.18
CA LEU A 37 -5.70 4.32 4.64
C LEU A 37 -6.00 3.58 3.34
N ASP A 38 -5.07 3.67 2.40
CA ASP A 38 -5.04 2.91 1.16
C ASP A 38 -3.70 2.20 1.00
N ILE A 39 -3.69 1.19 0.15
CA ILE A 39 -2.49 0.42 -0.18
C ILE A 39 -2.03 0.88 -1.57
N ASP A 40 -0.86 1.49 -1.60
CA ASP A 40 -0.22 2.03 -2.80
C ASP A 40 0.89 1.09 -3.26
N HIS A 41 0.97 0.86 -4.58
CA HIS A 41 2.09 0.19 -5.20
C HIS A 41 3.28 1.16 -5.30
N ILE A 42 4.43 0.75 -4.78
CA ILE A 42 5.67 1.54 -4.82
C ILE A 42 6.13 1.64 -6.27
N ILE A 43 6.29 0.49 -6.93
CA ILE A 43 6.52 0.38 -8.37
C ILE A 43 5.16 0.14 -9.03
N PRO A 44 4.83 0.85 -10.13
CA PRO A 44 3.55 0.66 -10.84
C PRO A 44 3.37 -0.77 -11.36
N VAL A 45 2.14 -1.32 -11.24
CA VAL A 45 1.80 -2.66 -11.76
C VAL A 45 2.06 -2.78 -13.28
N ARG A 46 1.91 -1.68 -14.02
CA ARG A 46 2.22 -1.62 -15.47
C ARG A 46 3.67 -1.98 -15.82
N SER A 47 4.58 -2.02 -14.83
CA SER A 47 5.97 -2.46 -14.99
C SER A 47 6.14 -3.98 -14.98
N GLY A 48 5.06 -4.78 -14.96
CA GLY A 48 5.10 -6.23 -15.10
C GLY A 48 5.42 -7.00 -13.81
N ILE A 49 5.24 -6.36 -12.66
CA ILE A 49 5.50 -6.93 -11.33
C ILE A 49 4.23 -7.57 -10.72
N ASP A 50 4.42 -8.45 -9.72
CA ASP A 50 3.30 -9.04 -8.98
C ASP A 50 2.52 -7.95 -8.21
N PRO A 51 1.23 -7.72 -8.53
CA PRO A 51 0.41 -6.71 -7.86
C PRO A 51 0.11 -7.03 -6.39
N TYR A 52 0.36 -8.28 -5.95
CA TYR A 52 0.14 -8.74 -4.58
C TYR A 52 1.43 -8.89 -3.76
N ASP A 53 2.59 -8.59 -4.35
CA ASP A 53 3.85 -8.61 -3.60
C ASP A 53 3.84 -7.53 -2.52
N LYS A 54 3.69 -7.98 -1.26
CA LYS A 54 3.63 -7.11 -0.08
C LYS A 54 4.87 -6.22 0.03
N ASN A 55 6.03 -6.63 -0.48
CA ASN A 55 7.24 -5.79 -0.45
C ASN A 55 7.12 -4.56 -1.36
N ASN A 56 6.32 -4.67 -2.43
CA ASN A 56 6.01 -3.57 -3.32
C ASN A 56 4.77 -2.75 -2.86
N LEU A 57 4.13 -3.12 -1.75
CA LEU A 57 2.96 -2.44 -1.22
C LEU A 57 3.32 -1.61 0.00
N ARG A 58 2.70 -0.42 0.12
CA ARG A 58 2.82 0.44 1.31
C ARG A 58 1.48 1.04 1.70
N THR A 59 1.29 1.24 3.01
CA THR A 59 0.13 1.94 3.55
C THR A 59 0.29 3.45 3.41
N LEU A 60 -0.64 4.13 2.75
CA LEU A 60 -0.70 5.59 2.65
C LEU A 60 -2.03 6.13 3.16
N CYS A 61 -2.01 7.31 3.80
CA CYS A 61 -3.26 8.05 4.00
C CYS A 61 -3.69 8.74 2.70
N LYS A 62 -4.98 9.04 2.58
CA LYS A 62 -5.56 9.70 1.38
C LYS A 62 -4.83 10.98 0.99
N ASP A 63 -4.43 11.79 1.97
CA ASP A 63 -3.73 13.06 1.72
C ASP A 63 -2.34 12.83 1.10
N CYS A 64 -1.55 11.93 1.69
CA CYS A 64 -0.24 11.56 1.17
C CYS A 64 -0.33 10.84 -0.18
N HIS A 65 -1.36 10.02 -0.38
CA HIS A 65 -1.58 9.33 -1.64
C HIS A 65 -1.88 10.33 -2.77
N LYS A 66 -2.80 11.28 -2.55
CA LYS A 66 -3.09 12.36 -3.50
C LYS A 66 -1.87 13.22 -3.80
N ALA A 67 -1.08 13.56 -2.78
CA ALA A 67 0.15 14.34 -2.94
C ALA A 67 1.17 13.59 -3.82
N LYS A 68 1.38 12.28 -3.60
CA LYS A 68 2.23 11.44 -4.44
C LYS A 68 1.72 11.46 -5.89
N THR A 69 0.45 11.13 -6.13
CA THR A 69 -0.12 11.10 -7.49
C THR A 69 0.07 12.44 -8.22
N LYS A 70 -0.06 13.57 -7.52
CA LYS A 70 0.19 14.89 -8.11
C LYS A 70 1.64 15.11 -8.51
N LEU A 71 2.61 14.63 -7.71
CA LEU A 71 4.03 14.69 -8.04
C LEU A 71 4.38 13.76 -9.22
N GLU A 72 3.81 12.55 -9.26
CA GLU A 72 4.01 11.59 -10.35
C GLU A 72 3.44 12.08 -11.69
N LEU A 73 2.33 12.83 -11.66
CA LEU A 73 1.70 13.42 -12.86
C LEU A 73 2.40 14.70 -13.35
N GLY A 74 3.11 15.42 -12.48
CA GLY A 74 3.78 16.67 -12.80
C GLY A 74 5.23 16.54 -13.28
N SER A 75 5.72 15.31 -13.46
CA SER A 75 7.13 15.02 -13.82
C SER A 75 7.31 14.61 -15.30
N PHE A 76 6.49 15.16 -16.20
CA PHE A 76 6.63 15.02 -17.66
C PHE A 76 6.95 16.37 -18.30
#